data_AF-A0A662W929-F1
#
_entry.id   AF-A0A662W929-F1
#
_cell.length_a   1.000
_cell.length_b   1.000
_cell.length_c   1.000
_cell.angle_alpha   90.00
_cell.angle_beta   90.00
_cell.angle_gamma   90.00
#
_symmetry.space_group_name_H-M   'P 1'
#
loop_
_entity.id
_entity.type
_entity.pdbx_description
1 polymer ?
#
loop_
_entity_poly.entity_id
_entity_poly.type
_entity_poly.pdbx_seq_one_letter_code
_entity_poly.pdbx_strand_id
1 'polypeptide(L)'
;MRALTIPLIFEAGRIAANLTDCVMYNPFPEISAGVQFPLSRLVSGYLNGHYSLKELYGYVERLERWAREEVKFRTPKQLNTLVELTAIPFCFLLNRIISSQSLIFAPEMQFYIVRQEREKAVLKMLQKMRNAELSAIKKADARKISKVNEIEGLLLGYPECCVSSFVKLKKERAEGKNVPSPEKVIAEEFIECGLAKITVDVIKGKLSPNGLPEESYSLFATNFYPCSLKCANAIEVGRSYGRFLDSIAENVFLSGIITNMASILAVCVEMGLYHTDIVKGFKRDASFHSQVMAKVYELLRN
;
A
#
# COMPACT_ATOMS: atom_id res chain seq x y z
N MET A 1 10.05 18.59 -9.34
CA MET A 1 9.51 17.21 -9.33
C MET A 1 10.54 16.21 -9.88
N ARG A 2 11.53 15.76 -9.10
CA ARG A 2 12.61 14.85 -9.57
C ARG A 2 12.85 13.60 -8.69
N ALA A 3 11.86 13.16 -7.90
CA ALA A 3 11.97 11.95 -7.07
C ALA A 3 10.82 10.93 -7.24
N LEU A 4 9.88 11.18 -8.16
CA LEU A 4 8.70 10.32 -8.37
C LEU A 4 8.96 9.10 -9.27
N THR A 5 10.21 8.81 -9.66
CA THR A 5 10.49 7.83 -10.72
C THR A 5 10.56 6.39 -10.21
N ILE A 6 11.39 6.07 -9.21
CA ILE A 6 11.65 4.66 -8.85
C ILE A 6 10.44 3.98 -8.20
N PRO A 7 9.80 4.53 -7.14
CA PRO A 7 8.65 3.87 -6.53
C PRO A 7 7.46 3.75 -7.48
N LEU A 8 7.27 4.73 -8.37
CA LEU A 8 6.22 4.67 -9.38
C LEU A 8 6.51 3.59 -10.42
N ILE A 9 7.75 3.50 -10.94
CA ILE A 9 8.14 2.46 -11.90
C ILE A 9 8.03 1.08 -11.24
N PHE A 10 8.43 0.95 -9.97
CA PHE A 10 8.32 -0.29 -9.21
C PHE A 10 6.87 -0.71 -8.95
N GLU A 11 5.94 0.22 -8.74
CA GLU A 11 4.53 -0.16 -8.58
C GLU A 11 3.85 -0.37 -9.95
N ALA A 12 3.95 0.61 -10.85
CA ALA A 12 3.33 0.58 -12.16
C ALA A 12 3.90 -0.52 -13.10
N GLY A 13 5.14 -0.94 -12.88
CA GLY A 13 5.73 -2.07 -13.59
C GLY A 13 4.95 -3.37 -13.39
N ARG A 14 4.24 -3.55 -12.25
CA ARG A 14 3.37 -4.72 -12.03
C ARG A 14 2.23 -4.77 -13.04
N ILE A 15 1.73 -3.59 -13.47
CA ILE A 15 0.72 -3.48 -14.52
C ILE A 15 1.31 -3.85 -15.87
N ALA A 16 2.49 -3.29 -16.19
CA ALA A 16 3.19 -3.57 -17.44
C ALA A 16 3.57 -5.06 -17.58
N ALA A 17 3.92 -5.71 -16.46
CA ALA A 17 4.22 -7.13 -16.35
C ALA A 17 2.97 -8.04 -16.38
N ASN A 18 1.76 -7.49 -16.54
CA ASN A 18 0.48 -8.20 -16.51
C ASN A 18 0.22 -8.98 -15.20
N LEU A 19 0.77 -8.51 -14.07
CA LEU A 19 0.53 -9.11 -12.75
C LEU A 19 -0.74 -8.55 -12.10
N THR A 20 -1.15 -7.34 -12.49
CA THR A 20 -2.36 -6.68 -12.01
C THR A 20 -2.87 -5.68 -13.05
N ASP A 21 -4.16 -5.36 -13.01
CA ASP A 21 -4.75 -4.28 -13.81
C ASP A 21 -4.58 -2.90 -13.13
N CYS A 22 -4.20 -2.90 -11.85
CA CYS A 22 -4.28 -1.73 -10.99
C CYS A 22 -3.25 -1.78 -9.85
N VAL A 23 -2.68 -0.64 -9.51
CA VAL A 23 -1.88 -0.43 -8.29
C VAL A 23 -2.34 0.81 -7.55
N MET A 24 -2.16 0.83 -6.23
CA MET A 24 -2.41 2.01 -5.42
C MET A 24 -1.12 2.82 -5.30
N TYR A 25 -1.16 4.12 -5.56
CA TYR A 25 0.02 4.97 -5.54
C TYR A 25 -0.33 6.37 -5.02
N ASN A 26 0.00 6.64 -3.75
CA ASN A 26 -0.44 7.85 -3.04
C ASN A 26 0.57 9.02 -2.86
N PRO A 27 1.59 9.26 -3.71
CA PRO A 27 2.39 10.47 -3.62
C PRO A 27 1.83 11.61 -4.48
N PHE A 28 0.51 11.80 -4.48
CA PHE A 28 -0.14 13.06 -4.92
C PHE A 28 -0.51 13.93 -3.70
N PRO A 29 0.45 14.27 -2.81
CA PRO A 29 0.15 14.84 -1.50
C PRO A 29 -0.49 16.23 -1.58
N GLU A 30 -0.16 17.02 -2.60
CA GLU A 30 -0.71 18.36 -2.78
C GLU A 30 -2.23 18.31 -2.98
N ILE A 31 -2.70 17.36 -3.79
CA ILE A 31 -4.14 17.14 -4.03
C ILE A 31 -4.79 16.56 -2.77
N SER A 32 -4.17 15.54 -2.15
CA SER A 32 -4.71 14.93 -0.93
C SER A 32 -4.86 15.91 0.23
N ALA A 33 -3.88 16.81 0.45
CA ALA A 33 -3.93 17.78 1.55
C ALA A 33 -5.05 18.82 1.36
N GLY A 34 -5.21 19.35 0.14
CA GLY A 34 -6.29 20.30 -0.18
C GLY A 34 -7.70 19.70 -0.03
N VAL A 35 -7.81 18.37 -0.14
CA VAL A 35 -9.05 17.60 -0.09
C VAL A 35 -9.43 17.15 1.32
N GLN A 36 -8.43 16.91 2.19
CA GLN A 36 -8.66 16.36 3.53
C GLN A 36 -9.51 17.27 4.41
N PHE A 37 -9.27 18.59 4.40
CA PHE A 37 -9.99 19.51 5.29
C PHE A 37 -11.50 19.63 4.98
N PRO A 38 -11.92 19.79 3.70
CA PRO A 38 -13.34 19.70 3.33
C PRO A 38 -14.00 18.37 3.74
N LEU A 39 -13.31 17.24 3.53
CA LEU A 39 -13.82 15.92 3.89
C LEU A 39 -14.05 15.78 5.40
N SER A 40 -13.09 16.19 6.23
CA SER A 40 -13.22 16.12 7.69
C SER A 40 -14.41 16.94 8.20
N ARG A 41 -14.65 18.13 7.63
CA ARG A 41 -15.81 18.96 7.98
C ARG A 41 -17.14 18.29 7.60
N LEU A 42 -17.21 17.67 6.44
CA LEU A 42 -18.42 17.00 5.96
C LEU A 42 -18.75 15.75 6.76
N VAL A 43 -17.73 14.95 7.08
CA VAL A 43 -17.86 13.80 7.96
C VAL A 43 -18.35 14.25 9.35
N SER A 44 -17.77 15.32 9.90
CA SER A 44 -18.23 15.89 11.17
C SER A 44 -19.70 16.34 11.10
N GLY A 45 -20.11 17.01 10.03
CA GLY A 45 -21.50 17.41 9.84
C GLY A 45 -22.47 16.22 9.74
N TYR A 46 -22.07 15.14 9.05
CA TYR A 46 -22.84 13.89 9.00
C TYR A 46 -22.98 13.25 10.38
N LEU A 47 -21.88 13.15 11.14
CA LEU A 47 -21.89 12.56 12.48
C LEU A 47 -22.76 13.37 13.47
N ASN A 48 -22.90 14.67 13.25
CA ASN A 48 -23.76 15.56 14.04
C ASN A 48 -25.19 15.67 13.47
N GLY A 49 -25.56 14.91 12.43
CA GLY A 49 -26.89 14.89 11.85
C GLY A 49 -27.23 16.09 10.96
N HIS A 50 -26.26 16.93 10.60
CA HIS A 50 -26.45 18.08 9.70
C HIS A 50 -26.52 17.69 8.22
N TYR A 51 -25.99 16.53 7.86
CA TYR A 51 -26.01 16.01 6.49
C TYR A 51 -26.50 14.57 6.45
N SER A 52 -27.25 14.23 5.41
CA SER A 52 -27.59 12.85 5.09
C SER A 52 -26.41 12.10 4.46
N LEU A 53 -26.44 10.77 4.52
CA LEU A 53 -25.46 9.92 3.84
C LEU A 53 -25.42 10.17 2.32
N LYS A 54 -26.57 10.51 1.72
CA LYS A 54 -26.68 10.84 0.29
C LYS A 54 -25.92 12.12 -0.06
N GLU A 55 -26.04 13.16 0.77
CA GLU A 55 -25.32 14.42 0.58
C GLU A 55 -23.81 14.24 0.75
N LEU A 56 -23.40 13.44 1.75
CA LEU A 56 -21.99 13.12 1.98
C LEU A 56 -21.35 12.44 0.77
N TYR A 57 -21.95 11.35 0.26
CA TYR A 57 -21.41 10.66 -0.92
C TYR A 57 -21.55 11.48 -2.20
N GLY A 58 -22.60 12.29 -2.34
CA GLY A 58 -22.71 13.23 -3.46
C GLY A 58 -21.57 14.25 -3.48
N TYR A 59 -21.06 14.66 -2.32
CA TYR A 59 -19.85 15.47 -2.24
C TYR A 59 -18.60 14.67 -2.61
N VAL A 60 -18.47 13.44 -2.10
CA VAL A 60 -17.32 12.57 -2.42
C VAL A 60 -17.18 12.35 -3.93
N GLU A 61 -18.28 12.07 -4.64
CA GLU A 61 -18.26 11.89 -6.11
C GLU A 61 -17.81 13.16 -6.85
N ARG A 62 -18.20 14.35 -6.39
CA ARG A 62 -17.74 15.62 -6.97
C ARG A 62 -16.25 15.83 -6.74
N LEU A 63 -15.78 15.47 -5.55
CA LEU A 63 -14.40 15.61 -5.14
C LEU A 63 -13.48 14.67 -5.93
N GLU A 64 -13.91 13.44 -6.19
CA GLU A 64 -13.21 12.50 -7.05
C GLU A 64 -13.15 12.98 -8.50
N ARG A 65 -14.23 13.56 -9.02
CA ARG A 65 -14.23 14.16 -10.36
C ARG A 65 -13.25 15.32 -10.45
N TRP A 66 -13.28 16.23 -9.48
CA TRP A 66 -12.34 17.34 -9.39
C TRP A 66 -10.89 16.83 -9.30
N ALA A 67 -10.61 15.87 -8.42
CA ALA A 67 -9.27 15.31 -8.27
C ALA A 67 -8.79 14.65 -9.57
N ARG A 68 -9.69 14.02 -10.34
CA ARG A 68 -9.36 13.41 -11.64
C ARG A 68 -8.96 14.46 -12.67
N GLU A 69 -9.62 15.62 -12.67
CA GLU A 69 -9.30 16.75 -13.56
C GLU A 69 -7.97 17.41 -13.17
N GLU A 70 -7.65 17.48 -11.88
CA GLU A 70 -6.41 18.06 -11.37
C GLU A 70 -5.19 17.13 -11.50
N VAL A 71 -5.39 15.81 -11.49
CA VAL A 71 -4.29 14.85 -11.60
C VAL A 71 -3.68 14.89 -13.02
N LYS A 72 -2.54 15.56 -13.12
CA LYS A 72 -1.67 15.52 -14.31
C LYS A 72 -0.75 14.31 -14.25
N PHE A 73 -1.31 13.11 -14.37
CA PHE A 73 -0.54 11.87 -14.41
C PHE A 73 -0.05 11.55 -15.82
N ARG A 74 1.17 11.02 -15.91
CA ARG A 74 1.74 10.50 -17.15
C ARG A 74 2.45 9.19 -16.86
N THR A 75 2.32 8.22 -17.75
CA THR A 75 3.11 6.98 -17.68
C THR A 75 4.60 7.30 -17.59
N PRO A 76 5.36 6.65 -16.68
CA PRO A 76 6.81 6.75 -16.67
C PRO A 76 7.40 6.44 -18.04
N LYS A 77 8.43 7.18 -18.47
CA LYS A 77 9.05 7.01 -19.79
C LYS A 77 9.53 5.57 -20.04
N GLN A 78 9.96 4.88 -18.98
CA GLN A 78 10.41 3.49 -19.04
C GLN A 78 9.28 2.49 -19.37
N LEU A 79 8.03 2.86 -19.11
CA LEU A 79 6.85 1.99 -19.27
C LEU A 79 5.94 2.44 -20.42
N ASN A 80 6.16 3.63 -20.99
CA ASN A 80 5.22 4.25 -21.94
C ASN A 80 5.06 3.50 -23.27
N THR A 81 6.03 2.65 -23.64
CA THR A 81 5.96 1.78 -24.83
C THR A 81 5.22 0.48 -24.56
N LEU A 82 5.02 0.12 -23.29
CA LEU A 82 4.44 -1.16 -22.86
C LEU A 82 2.98 -1.03 -22.44
N VAL A 83 2.63 0.11 -21.84
CA VAL A 83 1.30 0.33 -21.29
C VAL A 83 0.96 1.81 -21.23
N GLU A 84 -0.30 2.14 -21.53
CA GLU A 84 -0.87 3.45 -21.25
C GLU A 84 -1.56 3.42 -19.88
N LEU A 85 -1.16 4.34 -19.00
CA LEU A 85 -1.62 4.37 -17.62
C LEU A 85 -2.41 5.64 -17.35
N THR A 86 -3.49 5.49 -16.57
CA THR A 86 -4.30 6.60 -16.07
C THR A 86 -4.47 6.50 -14.56
N ALA A 87 -4.79 7.62 -13.92
CA ALA A 87 -4.99 7.69 -12.48
C ALA A 87 -6.47 7.88 -12.16
N ILE A 88 -6.99 7.04 -11.25
CA ILE A 88 -8.35 7.10 -10.75
C ILE A 88 -8.30 7.53 -9.28
N PRO A 89 -8.78 8.73 -8.92
CA PRO A 89 -9.01 9.08 -7.52
C PRO A 89 -10.18 8.27 -6.96
N PHE A 90 -10.07 7.88 -5.70
CA PHE A 90 -11.12 7.23 -4.94
C PHE A 90 -11.00 7.59 -3.46
N CYS A 91 -12.08 8.09 -2.89
CA CYS A 91 -12.14 8.59 -1.53
C CYS A 91 -12.90 7.61 -0.64
N PHE A 92 -12.21 7.14 0.38
CA PHE A 92 -12.82 6.44 1.51
C PHE A 92 -13.30 7.46 2.54
N LEU A 93 -14.39 7.12 3.24
CA LEU A 93 -14.87 7.85 4.42
C LEU A 93 -14.51 7.12 5.71
N LEU A 94 -14.36 5.80 5.63
CA LEU A 94 -14.01 4.95 6.75
C LEU A 94 -12.54 4.55 6.71
N ASN A 95 -11.95 4.43 7.89
CA ASN A 95 -10.66 3.76 8.03
C ASN A 95 -10.80 2.29 7.59
N ARG A 96 -10.11 1.92 6.51
CA ARG A 96 -10.08 0.54 6.00
C ARG A 96 -9.22 -0.41 6.84
N ILE A 97 -8.38 0.13 7.73
CA ILE A 97 -7.63 -0.67 8.70
C ILE A 97 -8.61 -1.16 9.78
N ILE A 98 -9.01 -2.42 9.67
CA ILE A 98 -9.86 -3.09 10.65
C ILE A 98 -9.04 -3.34 11.92
N SER A 99 -9.05 -2.38 12.82
CA SER A 99 -8.37 -2.45 14.12
C SER A 99 -9.33 -2.30 15.31
N SER A 100 -10.62 -2.05 15.04
CA SER A 100 -11.63 -1.76 16.05
C SER A 100 -12.95 -2.47 15.75
N GLN A 101 -13.74 -2.70 16.80
CA GLN A 101 -15.14 -3.09 16.71
C GLN A 101 -16.05 -1.95 16.27
N SER A 102 -15.60 -0.71 16.43
CA SER A 102 -16.31 0.48 16.00
C SER A 102 -15.91 0.91 14.59
N LEU A 103 -16.85 1.53 13.87
CA LEU A 103 -16.55 2.25 12.64
C LEU A 103 -15.74 3.50 12.98
N ILE A 104 -14.54 3.59 12.42
CA ILE A 104 -13.70 4.78 12.54
C ILE A 104 -13.86 5.58 11.25
N PHE A 105 -14.44 6.76 11.34
CA PHE A 105 -14.48 7.70 10.22
C PHE A 105 -13.13 8.42 10.10
N ALA A 106 -12.42 8.13 9.03
CA ALA A 106 -11.12 8.71 8.72
C ALA A 106 -11.03 8.88 7.21
N PRO A 107 -11.59 9.97 6.66
CA PRO A 107 -11.69 10.13 5.23
C PRO A 107 -10.29 10.26 4.60
N GLU A 108 -10.06 9.54 3.52
CA GLU A 108 -8.78 9.48 2.81
C GLU A 108 -9.01 9.46 1.30
N MET A 109 -8.31 10.34 0.57
CA MET A 109 -8.24 10.28 -0.89
C MET A 109 -7.07 9.40 -1.31
N GLN A 110 -7.36 8.42 -2.15
CA GLN A 110 -6.39 7.50 -2.72
C GLN A 110 -6.37 7.59 -4.24
N PHE A 111 -5.25 7.22 -4.84
CA PHE A 111 -5.10 7.18 -6.28
C PHE A 111 -4.72 5.77 -6.73
N TYR A 112 -5.57 5.22 -7.60
CA TYR A 112 -5.34 3.96 -8.27
C TYR A 112 -4.79 4.23 -9.66
N ILE A 113 -3.57 3.79 -9.92
CA ILE A 113 -2.98 3.80 -11.26
C ILE A 113 -3.44 2.54 -11.96
N VAL A 114 -4.01 2.71 -13.15
CA VAL A 114 -4.63 1.62 -13.90
C VAL A 114 -4.17 1.61 -15.35
N ARG A 115 -4.19 0.42 -15.93
CA ARG A 115 -4.13 0.22 -17.38
C ARG A 115 -5.34 0.87 -18.04
N GLN A 116 -5.14 1.78 -19.00
CA GLN A 116 -6.20 2.62 -19.57
C GLN A 116 -7.33 1.78 -20.19
N GLU A 117 -7.01 0.72 -20.93
CA GLU A 117 -7.99 -0.19 -21.51
C GLU A 117 -8.79 -1.00 -20.47
N ARG A 118 -8.33 -1.05 -19.22
CA ARG A 118 -8.98 -1.73 -18.09
C ARG A 118 -9.69 -0.77 -17.13
N GLU A 119 -9.66 0.54 -17.39
CA GLU A 119 -10.25 1.56 -16.52
C GLU A 119 -11.71 1.24 -16.16
N LYS A 120 -12.53 0.87 -17.15
CA LYS A 120 -13.95 0.52 -16.93
C LYS A 120 -14.12 -0.69 -16.01
N ALA A 121 -13.22 -1.68 -16.08
CA ALA A 121 -13.27 -2.86 -15.22
C ALA A 121 -12.88 -2.50 -13.78
N VAL A 122 -11.83 -1.69 -13.62
CA VAL A 122 -11.39 -1.21 -12.30
C VAL A 122 -12.46 -0.33 -11.66
N LEU A 123 -13.09 0.59 -12.40
CA LEU A 123 -14.20 1.41 -11.88
C LEU A 123 -15.37 0.56 -11.37
N LYS A 124 -15.69 -0.56 -12.03
CA LYS A 124 -16.72 -1.49 -11.53
C LYS A 124 -16.31 -2.13 -10.19
N MET A 125 -15.02 -2.45 -10.01
CA MET A 125 -14.50 -2.99 -8.75
C MET A 125 -14.50 -1.94 -7.64
N LEU A 126 -14.08 -0.71 -7.94
CA LEU A 126 -14.15 0.43 -7.02
C LEU A 126 -15.60 0.74 -6.61
N GLN A 127 -16.58 0.59 -7.52
CA GLN A 127 -18.00 0.70 -7.18
C GLN A 127 -18.46 -0.41 -6.22
N LYS A 128 -17.95 -1.65 -6.38
CA LYS A 128 -18.23 -2.72 -5.40
C LYS A 128 -17.65 -2.37 -4.03
N MET A 129 -16.44 -1.81 -3.97
CA MET A 129 -15.84 -1.31 -2.73
C MET A 129 -16.68 -0.21 -2.09
N ARG A 130 -17.13 0.78 -2.88
CA ARG A 130 -18.06 1.84 -2.45
C ARG A 130 -19.33 1.26 -1.83
N ASN A 131 -19.94 0.28 -2.47
CA ASN A 131 -21.16 -0.36 -1.99
C ASN A 131 -20.92 -1.14 -0.68
N ALA A 132 -19.74 -1.77 -0.53
CA ALA A 132 -19.36 -2.44 0.71
C ALA A 132 -19.16 -1.45 1.86
N GLU A 133 -18.47 -0.32 1.62
CA GLU A 133 -18.31 0.76 2.60
C GLU A 133 -19.67 1.34 3.02
N LEU A 134 -20.53 1.67 2.04
CA LEU A 134 -21.91 2.11 2.29
C LEU A 134 -22.70 1.12 3.14
N SER A 135 -22.57 -0.18 2.87
CA SER A 135 -23.24 -1.21 3.67
C SER A 135 -22.71 -1.26 5.10
N ALA A 136 -21.43 -0.97 5.34
CA ALA A 136 -20.86 -0.92 6.67
C ALA A 136 -21.44 0.26 7.46
N ILE A 137 -21.46 1.45 6.85
CA ILE A 137 -22.02 2.68 7.46
C ILE A 137 -23.50 2.49 7.79
N LYS A 138 -24.32 2.08 6.81
CA LYS A 138 -25.78 1.94 6.99
C LYS A 138 -26.17 0.94 8.07
N LYS A 139 -25.34 -0.09 8.30
CA LYS A 139 -25.60 -1.15 9.29
C LYS A 139 -24.81 -0.96 10.58
N ALA A 140 -24.02 0.11 10.68
CA ALA A 140 -23.10 0.39 11.78
C ALA A 140 -22.23 -0.83 12.16
N ASP A 141 -21.75 -1.59 11.16
CA ASP A 141 -21.05 -2.86 11.39
C ASP A 141 -19.64 -2.86 10.77
N ALA A 142 -18.62 -2.70 11.62
CA ALA A 142 -17.22 -2.67 11.22
C ALA A 142 -16.74 -3.97 10.55
N ARG A 143 -17.38 -5.12 10.84
CA ARG A 143 -17.01 -6.41 10.22
C ARG A 143 -17.22 -6.37 8.71
N LYS A 144 -18.12 -5.53 8.21
CA LYS A 144 -18.38 -5.38 6.77
C LYS A 144 -17.25 -4.71 6.00
N ILE A 145 -16.36 -3.99 6.68
CA ILE A 145 -15.15 -3.40 6.07
C ILE A 145 -14.20 -4.47 5.56
N SER A 146 -14.26 -5.69 6.11
CA SER A 146 -13.48 -6.81 5.57
C SER A 146 -13.72 -7.08 4.09
N LYS A 147 -14.93 -6.78 3.58
CA LYS A 147 -15.22 -6.93 2.15
C LYS A 147 -14.51 -5.88 1.30
N VAL A 148 -14.29 -4.68 1.83
CA VAL A 148 -13.50 -3.63 1.17
C VAL A 148 -12.06 -4.13 0.99
N ASN A 149 -11.44 -4.64 2.06
CA ASN A 149 -10.06 -5.15 2.03
C ASN A 149 -9.91 -6.37 1.12
N GLU A 150 -10.91 -7.25 1.06
CA GLU A 150 -10.92 -8.39 0.15
C GLU A 150 -10.95 -7.94 -1.32
N ILE A 151 -11.85 -7.01 -1.67
CA ILE A 151 -11.94 -6.49 -3.05
C ILE A 151 -10.68 -5.72 -3.42
N GLU A 152 -10.15 -4.90 -2.51
CA GLU A 152 -8.92 -4.13 -2.73
C GLU A 152 -7.71 -5.05 -2.94
N GLY A 153 -7.52 -6.05 -2.08
CA GLY A 153 -6.41 -7.00 -2.22
C GLY A 153 -6.43 -7.72 -3.57
N LEU A 154 -7.60 -8.16 -4.02
CA LEU A 154 -7.76 -8.78 -5.33
C LEU A 154 -7.55 -7.78 -6.48
N LEU A 155 -8.06 -6.55 -6.33
CA LEU A 155 -7.90 -5.48 -7.31
C LEU A 155 -6.42 -5.12 -7.53
N LEU A 156 -5.61 -5.18 -6.47
CA LEU A 156 -4.18 -4.87 -6.49
C LEU A 156 -3.30 -6.06 -6.94
N GLY A 157 -3.92 -7.18 -7.32
CA GLY A 157 -3.25 -8.37 -7.86
C GLY A 157 -2.53 -9.24 -6.83
N TYR A 158 -2.96 -9.21 -5.56
CA TYR A 158 -2.39 -10.11 -4.56
C TYR A 158 -2.93 -11.53 -4.71
N PRO A 159 -2.11 -12.57 -4.42
CA PRO A 159 -2.57 -13.95 -4.42
C PRO A 159 -3.77 -14.15 -3.49
N GLU A 160 -4.76 -14.94 -3.91
CA GLU A 160 -5.98 -15.18 -3.13
C GLU A 160 -5.69 -15.70 -1.72
N CYS A 161 -4.64 -16.52 -1.56
CA CYS A 161 -4.19 -17.02 -0.26
C CYS A 161 -3.72 -15.89 0.67
N CYS A 162 -3.02 -14.89 0.13
CA CYS A 162 -2.56 -13.71 0.86
C CYS A 162 -3.74 -12.83 1.29
N VAL A 163 -4.66 -12.56 0.37
CA VAL A 163 -5.88 -11.79 0.64
C VAL A 163 -6.72 -12.46 1.72
N SER A 164 -6.96 -13.76 1.58
CA SER A 164 -7.77 -14.55 2.52
C SER A 164 -7.15 -14.58 3.92
N SER A 165 -5.85 -14.80 4.02
CA SER A 165 -5.14 -14.82 5.31
C SER A 165 -5.20 -13.45 6.00
N PHE A 166 -4.92 -12.36 5.27
CA PHE A 166 -4.99 -10.99 5.78
C PHE A 166 -6.39 -10.66 6.31
N VAL A 167 -7.43 -10.93 5.52
CA VAL A 167 -8.82 -10.66 5.89
C VAL A 167 -9.24 -11.49 7.10
N LYS A 168 -8.82 -12.76 7.18
CA LYS A 168 -9.10 -13.64 8.32
C LYS A 168 -8.51 -13.07 9.63
N LEU A 169 -7.22 -12.74 9.65
CA LEU A 169 -6.56 -12.19 10.84
C LEU A 169 -7.19 -10.86 11.29
N LYS A 170 -7.51 -9.97 10.34
CA LYS A 170 -8.18 -8.71 10.66
C LYS A 170 -9.58 -8.92 11.25
N LYS A 171 -10.38 -9.87 10.71
CA LYS A 171 -11.69 -10.25 11.27
C LYS A 171 -11.58 -10.80 12.67
N GLU A 172 -10.69 -11.77 12.88
CA GLU A 172 -10.49 -12.40 14.19
C GLU A 172 -10.08 -11.37 15.25
N ARG A 173 -9.21 -10.40 14.90
CA ARG A 173 -8.87 -9.28 15.80
C ARG A 173 -10.05 -8.35 16.07
N ALA A 174 -10.86 -8.03 15.07
CA ALA A 174 -12.09 -7.25 15.28
C ALA A 174 -13.05 -7.97 16.24
N GLU A 175 -13.08 -9.30 16.23
CA GLU A 175 -13.86 -10.11 17.17
C GLU A 175 -13.24 -10.18 18.58
N GLY A 176 -12.12 -9.50 18.83
CA GLY A 176 -11.44 -9.49 20.12
C GLY A 176 -10.61 -10.75 20.38
N LYS A 177 -10.37 -11.60 19.37
CA LYS A 177 -9.51 -12.78 19.53
C LYS A 177 -8.06 -12.36 19.67
N ASN A 178 -7.32 -13.07 20.52
CA ASN A 178 -5.89 -12.85 20.73
C ASN A 178 -5.07 -13.50 19.60
N VAL A 179 -5.13 -12.92 18.40
CA VAL A 179 -4.32 -13.34 17.24
C VAL A 179 -3.39 -12.20 16.80
N PRO A 180 -2.19 -12.51 16.25
CA PRO A 180 -1.28 -11.48 15.76
C PRO A 180 -1.91 -10.68 14.62
N SER A 181 -1.50 -9.43 14.45
CA SER A 181 -1.89 -8.66 13.26
C SER A 181 -1.10 -9.17 12.05
N PRO A 182 -1.62 -9.03 10.81
CA PRO A 182 -0.85 -9.38 9.62
C PRO A 182 0.55 -8.73 9.60
N GLU A 183 0.64 -7.47 10.04
CA GLU A 183 1.89 -6.73 10.15
C GLU A 183 2.85 -7.37 11.16
N LYS A 184 2.34 -7.83 12.31
CA LYS A 184 3.14 -8.51 13.33
C LYS A 184 3.68 -9.85 12.84
N VAL A 185 2.84 -10.66 12.19
CA VAL A 185 3.26 -11.96 11.62
C VAL A 185 4.46 -11.77 10.68
N ILE A 186 4.37 -10.78 9.80
CA ILE A 186 5.41 -10.54 8.80
C ILE A 186 6.65 -9.91 9.43
N ALA A 187 6.50 -9.03 10.41
CA ALA A 187 7.64 -8.49 11.16
C ALA A 187 8.41 -9.56 11.94
N GLU A 188 7.73 -10.55 12.51
CA GLU A 188 8.35 -11.70 13.19
C GLU A 188 9.08 -12.59 12.18
N GLU A 189 8.41 -13.02 11.09
CA GLU A 189 9.04 -13.82 10.03
C GLU A 189 10.25 -13.11 9.40
N PHE A 190 10.20 -11.78 9.26
CA PHE A 190 11.28 -10.97 8.70
C PHE A 190 12.56 -11.02 9.54
N ILE A 191 12.41 -11.13 10.86
CA ILE A 191 13.53 -11.33 11.78
C ILE A 191 14.03 -12.77 11.70
N GLU A 192 13.11 -13.74 11.72
CA GLU A 192 13.44 -15.17 11.67
C GLU A 192 14.19 -15.57 10.39
N CYS A 193 13.81 -14.97 9.25
CA CYS A 193 14.48 -15.19 7.96
C CYS A 193 15.80 -14.41 7.83
N GLY A 194 16.22 -13.66 8.85
CA GLY A 194 17.46 -12.87 8.84
C GLY A 194 17.41 -11.61 7.97
N LEU A 195 16.26 -11.31 7.34
CA LEU A 195 16.10 -10.14 6.46
C LEU A 195 16.27 -8.81 7.21
N ALA A 196 15.91 -8.76 8.50
CA ALA A 196 16.16 -7.57 9.34
C ALA A 196 17.66 -7.21 9.40
N LYS A 197 18.53 -8.20 9.61
CA LYS A 197 19.98 -8.01 9.65
C LYS A 197 20.54 -7.63 8.28
N ILE A 198 20.09 -8.31 7.23
CA ILE A 198 20.50 -8.02 5.84
C ILE A 198 20.15 -6.57 5.49
N THR A 199 18.95 -6.12 5.82
CA THR A 199 18.50 -4.73 5.59
C THR A 199 19.40 -3.73 6.29
N VAL A 200 19.75 -4.01 7.56
CA VAL A 200 20.69 -3.22 8.35
C VAL A 200 22.06 -3.13 7.66
N ASP A 201 22.59 -4.26 7.20
CA ASP A 201 23.91 -4.32 6.57
C ASP A 201 23.92 -3.60 5.20
N VAL A 202 22.84 -3.69 4.42
CA VAL A 202 22.65 -2.91 3.19
C VAL A 202 22.59 -1.41 3.48
N ILE A 203 21.80 -0.98 4.47
CA ILE A 203 21.69 0.44 4.86
C ILE A 203 23.04 1.01 5.33
N LYS A 204 23.86 0.18 5.98
CA LYS A 204 25.22 0.54 6.44
C LYS A 204 26.28 0.46 5.33
N GLY A 205 25.93 0.05 4.12
CA GLY A 205 26.89 -0.17 3.03
C GLY A 205 27.85 -1.34 3.29
N LYS A 206 27.52 -2.24 4.21
CA LYS A 206 28.33 -3.42 4.57
C LYS A 206 28.06 -4.63 3.67
N LEU A 207 26.91 -4.63 3.00
CA LEU A 207 26.50 -5.69 2.10
C LEU A 207 26.04 -5.06 0.79
N SER A 208 26.64 -5.51 -0.32
CA SER A 208 26.10 -5.21 -1.65
C SER A 208 24.74 -5.89 -1.78
N PRO A 209 23.72 -5.24 -2.36
CA PRO A 209 22.38 -5.80 -2.45
C PRO A 209 22.26 -6.99 -3.45
N ASN A 210 23.36 -7.46 -4.03
CA ASN A 210 23.39 -8.60 -4.93
C ASN A 210 23.17 -9.92 -4.16
N GLY A 211 22.17 -10.70 -4.58
CA GLY A 211 21.88 -12.02 -4.01
C GLY A 211 21.03 -11.99 -2.74
N LEU A 212 19.96 -11.19 -2.73
CA LEU A 212 18.98 -11.22 -1.64
C LEU A 212 18.39 -12.64 -1.46
N PRO A 213 18.07 -13.05 -0.21
CA PRO A 213 17.41 -14.33 0.04
C PRO A 213 16.10 -14.48 -0.73
N GLU A 214 15.71 -15.72 -1.01
CA GLU A 214 14.51 -16.04 -1.80
C GLU A 214 13.24 -15.40 -1.22
N GLU A 215 13.14 -15.35 0.11
CA GLU A 215 12.02 -14.78 0.85
C GLU A 215 11.81 -13.29 0.54
N SER A 216 12.87 -12.57 0.16
CA SER A 216 12.77 -11.14 -0.20
C SER A 216 11.89 -10.91 -1.43
N TYR A 217 11.80 -11.88 -2.35
CA TYR A 217 10.99 -11.76 -3.56
C TYR A 217 9.48 -11.78 -3.25
N SER A 218 9.08 -12.28 -2.08
CA SER A 218 7.68 -12.19 -1.64
C SER A 218 7.23 -10.74 -1.39
N LEU A 219 8.16 -9.79 -1.26
CA LEU A 219 7.94 -8.37 -0.99
C LEU A 219 7.87 -7.52 -2.27
N PHE A 220 7.31 -8.07 -3.35
CA PHE A 220 7.30 -7.44 -4.68
C PHE A 220 6.32 -6.24 -4.83
N ALA A 221 5.63 -5.83 -3.77
CA ALA A 221 4.68 -4.73 -3.78
C ALA A 221 4.69 -3.96 -2.44
N THR A 222 4.45 -2.64 -2.48
CA THR A 222 4.54 -1.77 -1.30
C THR A 222 3.27 -1.76 -0.44
N ASN A 223 2.13 -2.13 -1.01
CA ASN A 223 0.81 -1.81 -0.44
C ASN A 223 0.17 -2.95 0.39
N PHE A 224 0.82 -4.11 0.48
CA PHE A 224 0.25 -5.29 1.14
C PHE A 224 1.37 -6.26 1.50
N TYR A 225 1.10 -7.12 2.48
CA TYR A 225 2.04 -8.15 2.90
C TYR A 225 1.63 -9.53 2.38
N PRO A 226 2.57 -10.40 2.00
CA PRO A 226 2.24 -11.79 1.67
C PRO A 226 1.66 -12.50 2.90
N CYS A 227 1.00 -13.66 2.73
CA CYS A 227 0.54 -14.45 3.88
C CYS A 227 1.71 -15.00 4.72
N SER A 228 2.88 -15.11 4.12
CA SER A 228 4.17 -15.46 4.73
C SER A 228 5.28 -15.02 3.77
N LEU A 229 6.44 -14.66 4.29
CA LEU A 229 7.63 -14.39 3.48
C LEU A 229 8.11 -15.62 2.70
N LYS A 230 7.72 -16.82 3.15
CA LYS A 230 8.00 -18.11 2.51
C LYS A 230 6.88 -18.57 1.57
N CYS A 231 5.91 -17.69 1.24
CA CYS A 231 4.82 -18.03 0.33
C CYS A 231 5.35 -18.29 -1.09
N ALA A 232 5.31 -19.55 -1.53
CA ALA A 232 5.81 -19.98 -2.85
C ALA A 232 5.20 -19.17 -4.01
N ASN A 233 3.88 -18.94 -3.98
CA ASN A 233 3.18 -18.16 -5.01
C ASN A 233 3.69 -16.70 -5.05
N ALA A 234 3.89 -16.07 -3.88
CA ALA A 234 4.37 -14.69 -3.82
C ALA A 234 5.82 -14.59 -4.30
N ILE A 235 6.67 -15.54 -3.93
CA ILE A 235 8.06 -15.64 -4.37
C ILE A 235 8.13 -15.83 -5.89
N GLU A 236 7.32 -16.72 -6.45
CA GLU A 236 7.27 -16.98 -7.89
C GLU A 236 6.88 -15.71 -8.67
N VAL A 237 5.81 -15.04 -8.24
CA VAL A 237 5.38 -13.76 -8.82
C VAL A 237 6.48 -12.73 -8.72
N GLY A 238 7.12 -12.59 -7.54
CA GLY A 238 8.22 -11.64 -7.34
C GLY A 238 9.43 -11.92 -8.22
N ARG A 239 9.82 -13.19 -8.40
CA ARG A 239 10.90 -13.57 -9.32
C ARG A 239 10.59 -13.23 -10.77
N SER A 240 9.35 -13.52 -11.20
CA SER A 240 8.89 -13.15 -12.53
C SER A 240 8.92 -11.63 -12.71
N TYR A 241 8.50 -10.90 -11.67
CA TYR A 241 8.50 -9.45 -11.70
C TYR A 241 9.91 -8.85 -11.76
N GLY A 242 10.84 -9.38 -10.97
CA GLY A 242 12.23 -8.96 -11.00
C GLY A 242 12.86 -9.12 -12.37
N ARG A 243 12.72 -10.30 -12.99
CA ARG A 243 13.20 -10.53 -14.37
C ARG A 243 12.61 -9.55 -15.39
N PHE A 244 11.32 -9.22 -15.25
CA PHE A 244 10.69 -8.24 -16.11
C PHE A 244 11.27 -6.84 -15.87
N LEU A 245 11.31 -6.36 -14.63
CA LEU A 245 11.79 -5.01 -14.33
C LEU A 245 13.27 -4.81 -14.68
N ASP A 246 14.11 -5.81 -14.46
CA ASP A 246 15.52 -5.75 -14.81
C ASP A 246 15.73 -5.60 -16.33
N SER A 247 14.77 -6.06 -17.16
CA SER A 247 14.78 -5.85 -18.61
C SER A 247 14.39 -4.41 -19.02
N ILE A 248 13.76 -3.65 -18.11
CA ILE A 248 13.24 -2.30 -18.37
C ILE A 248 14.15 -1.23 -17.77
N ALA A 249 14.65 -1.45 -16.55
CA ALA A 249 15.50 -0.52 -15.84
C ALA A 249 16.33 -1.25 -14.79
N GLU A 250 17.65 -1.13 -14.91
CA GLU A 250 18.61 -1.76 -14.01
C GLU A 250 18.34 -1.35 -12.54
N ASN A 251 18.44 -2.31 -11.63
CA ASN A 251 18.34 -2.15 -10.18
C ASN A 251 16.98 -1.62 -9.66
N VAL A 252 15.96 -1.39 -10.50
CA VAL A 252 14.66 -0.87 -10.02
C VAL A 252 13.93 -1.88 -9.13
N PHE A 253 13.93 -3.16 -9.51
CA PHE A 253 13.30 -4.20 -8.68
C PHE A 253 14.00 -4.30 -7.33
N LEU A 254 15.33 -4.41 -7.35
CA LEU A 254 16.16 -4.50 -6.15
C LEU A 254 15.95 -3.29 -5.22
N SER A 255 15.92 -2.09 -5.80
CA SER A 255 15.63 -0.84 -5.08
C SER A 255 14.27 -0.87 -4.38
N GLY A 256 13.24 -1.38 -5.06
CA GLY A 256 11.90 -1.53 -4.49
C GLY A 256 11.84 -2.57 -3.37
N ILE A 257 12.53 -3.71 -3.52
CA ILE A 257 12.61 -4.73 -2.47
C ILE A 257 13.31 -4.16 -1.22
N ILE A 258 14.44 -3.47 -1.37
CA ILE A 258 15.15 -2.84 -0.24
C ILE A 258 14.27 -1.82 0.47
N THR A 259 13.51 -1.02 -0.31
CA THR A 259 12.53 -0.05 0.22
C THR A 259 11.47 -0.74 1.08
N ASN A 260 10.92 -1.86 0.60
CA ASN A 260 9.93 -2.64 1.35
C ASN A 260 10.53 -3.29 2.60
N MET A 261 11.74 -3.86 2.48
CA MET A 261 12.47 -4.43 3.62
C MET A 261 12.77 -3.37 4.69
N ALA A 262 13.16 -2.15 4.30
CA ALA A 262 13.39 -1.06 5.22
C ALA A 262 12.11 -0.57 5.90
N SER A 263 10.98 -0.57 5.18
CA SER A 263 9.67 -0.27 5.74
C SER A 263 9.26 -1.29 6.80
N ILE A 264 9.49 -2.58 6.54
CA ILE A 264 9.22 -3.66 7.53
C ILE A 264 10.18 -3.55 8.72
N LEU A 265 11.46 -3.26 8.50
CA LEU A 265 12.41 -3.00 9.58
C LEU A 265 11.93 -1.87 10.50
N ALA A 266 11.34 -0.80 9.92
CA ALA A 266 10.75 0.27 10.71
C ALA A 266 9.61 -0.23 11.61
N VAL A 267 8.72 -1.06 11.05
CA VAL A 267 7.64 -1.72 11.82
C VAL A 267 8.19 -2.61 12.94
N CYS A 268 9.22 -3.43 12.66
CA CYS A 268 9.87 -4.28 13.67
C CYS A 268 10.40 -3.46 14.85
N VAL A 269 11.05 -2.32 14.56
CA VAL A 269 11.58 -1.42 15.59
C VAL A 269 10.45 -0.74 16.35
N GLU A 270 9.43 -0.21 15.68
CA GLU A 270 8.27 0.42 16.34
C GLU A 270 7.58 -0.53 17.31
N MET A 271 7.38 -1.79 16.89
CA MET A 271 6.82 -2.86 17.72
C MET A 271 7.75 -3.36 18.83
N GLY A 272 9.03 -2.95 18.85
CA GLY A 272 10.01 -3.41 19.83
C GLY A 272 10.47 -4.86 19.62
N LEU A 273 10.31 -5.41 18.42
CA LEU A 273 10.69 -6.78 18.07
C LEU A 273 12.17 -6.90 17.71
N TYR A 274 12.81 -5.80 17.30
CA TYR A 274 14.19 -5.80 16.84
C TYR A 274 14.99 -4.66 17.47
N HIS A 275 16.10 -5.02 18.11
CA HIS A 275 17.04 -4.07 18.72
C HIS A 275 18.34 -4.07 17.91
N THR A 276 18.74 -2.91 17.39
CA THR A 276 19.92 -2.79 16.53
C THR A 276 20.62 -1.47 16.75
N ASP A 277 21.96 -1.48 16.66
CA ASP A 277 22.80 -0.28 16.76
C ASP A 277 22.59 0.71 15.60
N ILE A 278 21.83 0.36 14.55
CA ILE A 278 21.34 1.36 13.59
C ILE A 278 20.45 2.39 14.30
N VAL A 279 19.69 1.98 15.30
CA VAL A 279 18.81 2.88 16.08
C VAL A 279 19.62 3.75 17.06
N LYS A 280 20.91 3.49 17.29
CA LYS A 280 21.76 4.37 18.12
C LYS A 280 22.01 5.74 17.47
N GLY A 281 21.76 5.90 16.16
CA GLY A 281 21.86 7.18 15.44
C GLY A 281 20.52 7.76 14.97
N PHE A 282 19.45 6.96 14.95
CA PHE A 282 18.11 7.41 14.60
C PHE A 282 17.28 7.57 15.87
N LYS A 283 16.76 8.77 16.12
CA LYS A 283 15.84 8.97 17.24
C LYS A 283 14.59 8.13 16.98
N ARG A 284 14.27 7.21 17.90
CA ARG A 284 13.02 6.43 17.88
C ARG A 284 11.87 7.34 18.28
N ASP A 285 11.53 8.24 17.37
CA ASP A 285 10.45 9.22 17.47
C ASP A 285 9.50 9.09 16.27
N ALA A 286 8.49 9.95 16.19
CA ALA A 286 7.47 9.92 15.14
C ALA A 286 8.02 10.06 13.70
N SER A 287 9.30 10.40 13.54
CA SER A 287 9.96 10.54 12.24
C SER A 287 10.92 9.40 11.91
N PHE A 288 11.02 8.36 12.76
CA PHE A 288 11.94 7.24 12.56
C PHE A 288 11.78 6.57 11.19
N HIS A 289 10.55 6.22 10.80
CA HIS A 289 10.27 5.67 9.47
C HIS A 289 10.79 6.57 8.35
N SER A 290 10.52 7.88 8.44
CA SER A 290 11.00 8.87 7.46
C SER A 290 12.51 8.97 7.40
N GLN A 291 13.21 8.87 8.54
CA GLN A 291 14.67 8.89 8.60
C GLN A 291 15.29 7.64 7.95
N VAL A 292 14.72 6.45 8.20
CA VAL A 292 15.13 5.19 7.57
C VAL A 292 14.93 5.26 6.06
N MET A 293 13.75 5.70 5.62
CA MET A 293 13.41 5.82 4.21
C MET A 293 14.29 6.84 3.49
N ALA A 294 14.61 7.98 4.13
CA ALA A 294 15.54 8.96 3.57
C ALA A 294 16.93 8.36 3.30
N LYS A 295 17.45 7.54 4.21
CA LYS A 295 18.75 6.88 4.03
C LYS A 295 18.73 5.84 2.92
N VAL A 296 17.64 5.08 2.80
CA VAL A 296 17.46 4.14 1.68
C VAL A 296 17.46 4.90 0.37
N TYR A 297 16.69 5.98 0.24
CA TYR A 297 16.68 6.78 -0.99
C TYR A 297 18.03 7.42 -1.33
N GLU A 298 18.85 7.77 -0.33
CA GLU A 298 20.24 8.22 -0.56
C GLU A 298 21.08 7.10 -1.19
N LEU A 299 20.99 5.88 -0.67
CA LEU A 299 21.72 4.72 -1.18
C LEU A 299 21.26 4.30 -2.57
N LEU A 300 19.97 4.43 -2.88
CA LEU A 300 19.41 4.08 -4.18
C LEU A 300 19.68 5.15 -5.27
N ARG A 301 20.20 6.32 -4.90
CA ARG A 301 20.56 7.40 -5.84
C ARG A 301 22.02 7.35 -6.29
N ASN A 302 22.87 6.65 -5.55
CA ASN A 302 24.30 6.51 -5.80
C ASN A 302 24.61 5.12 -6.37
#